data_AF-A0A1N6LGY5-F1
#
_entry.id   AF-A0A1N6LGY5-F1
#
_cell.length_a   1.000
_cell.length_b   1.000
_cell.length_c   1.000
_cell.angle_alpha   90.00
_cell.angle_beta   90.00
_cell.angle_gamma   90.00
#
_symmetry.space_group_name_H-M   'P 1'
#
loop_
_entity.id
_entity.type
_entity.pdbx_description
1 polymer ?
#
loop_
_entity_poly.entity_id
_entity_poly.type
_entity_poly.pdbx_seq_one_letter_code
_entity_poly.pdbx_strand_id
1 'polypeptide(L)'
;MIPGSVPPGSFEALPNPRGGSVRAAELALAEAQLAFEQRGEMAAALLRAVQALRQAGWLGAQRLADALVLVSPLTAAEPSEEPDARQLFAAALHDFRAAIGRHNLRELACSPTLFTHYQALSALIARRTPGFTVTYEDLALAARPLPPVSFSQQPAQRLAHLRARYERALLPVLRAHSSDGAASAAAAALTRAALDELDACLAELATPDPYDFWRLASACARSLRVSGHLVGDADARRFHARCNLALADHARGLPLAPRSMVRATLSLLWRDYALFGAAAEDAEHVELLRDYGLTVDWHVAATQESEALWEAGAAEAQGIGASAGLREARTRELGVLTVNAHAYEDFLQTADGAIAALAEHARAAGHPEKADPSEALQAGDAAYRLGAASGALGLGHVALLADALGLAWRRRAHAGVSTPAVRSHVVVEAPDARALEQGAEGLRAMLHTIAAGVAPPGGSPVLAALTRAIEQGGGA
;
A
#
# COMPACT_ATOMS: atom_id res chain seq x y z
N MET A 1 27.08 16.96 28.28
CA MET A 1 26.97 16.87 26.81
C MET A 1 25.55 16.50 26.49
N ILE A 2 24.80 17.47 25.95
CA ILE A 2 23.38 17.34 25.64
C ILE A 2 23.28 16.68 24.25
N PRO A 3 22.48 15.61 24.07
CA PRO A 3 22.28 15.01 22.77
C PRO A 3 21.57 16.01 21.85
N GLY A 4 22.15 16.22 20.67
CA GLY A 4 21.65 17.16 19.68
C GLY A 4 20.27 16.75 19.19
N SER A 5 19.34 17.71 19.20
CA SER A 5 18.04 17.63 18.58
C SER A 5 18.18 17.37 17.08
N VAL A 6 17.68 16.22 16.62
CA VAL A 6 17.50 15.91 15.20
C VAL A 6 16.45 16.87 14.64
N PRO A 7 16.68 17.52 13.47
CA PRO A 7 15.69 18.40 12.86
C PRO A 7 14.42 17.61 12.48
N PRO A 8 13.23 18.24 12.53
CA PRO A 8 11.98 17.60 12.12
C PRO A 8 11.94 17.51 10.59
N GLY A 9 12.30 16.35 10.05
CA GLY A 9 12.23 16.02 8.62
C GLY A 9 13.22 14.90 8.27
N SER A 10 12.77 13.90 7.51
CA SER A 10 13.52 12.72 7.02
C SER A 10 13.47 11.40 7.82
N PHE A 11 12.35 11.10 8.49
CA PHE A 11 12.00 9.67 8.62
C PHE A 11 11.42 9.19 7.27
N GLU A 12 12.31 9.05 6.29
CA GLU A 12 12.08 8.22 5.10
C GLU A 12 12.17 6.76 5.53
N ALA A 13 11.43 5.86 4.88
CA ALA A 13 11.35 4.46 5.29
C ALA A 13 12.76 3.83 5.43
N LEU A 14 12.90 2.88 6.34
CA LEU A 14 14.18 2.19 6.52
C LEU A 14 14.61 1.52 5.19
N PRO A 15 15.89 1.68 4.79
CA PRO A 15 16.44 0.97 3.64
C PRO A 15 16.21 -0.53 3.77
N ASN A 16 15.94 -1.19 2.64
CA ASN A 16 15.82 -2.65 2.60
C ASN A 16 17.09 -3.25 1.95
N PRO A 17 18.12 -3.60 2.73
CA PRO A 17 19.39 -4.11 2.19
C PRO A 17 19.27 -5.49 1.51
N ARG A 18 18.15 -6.19 1.70
CA ARG A 18 17.83 -7.46 1.01
C ARG A 18 16.94 -7.25 -0.21
N GLY A 19 16.44 -6.04 -0.43
CA GLY A 19 15.62 -5.67 -1.56
C GLY A 19 16.39 -5.76 -2.87
N GLY A 20 15.72 -6.25 -3.91
CA GLY A 20 16.26 -6.24 -5.25
C GLY A 20 16.42 -4.82 -5.77
N SER A 21 17.48 -4.58 -6.53
CA SER A 21 17.70 -3.33 -7.25
C SER A 21 17.24 -3.47 -8.70
N VAL A 22 16.69 -2.38 -9.27
CA VAL A 22 16.38 -2.28 -10.71
C VAL A 22 17.47 -1.43 -11.35
N ARG A 23 18.64 -2.04 -11.61
CA ARG A 23 19.85 -1.32 -12.04
C ARG A 23 19.64 -0.47 -13.28
N ALA A 24 18.86 -0.97 -14.24
CA ALA A 24 18.50 -0.22 -15.44
C ALA A 24 17.71 1.06 -15.13
N ALA A 25 16.83 1.04 -14.13
CA ALA A 25 16.10 2.24 -13.69
C ALA A 25 17.01 3.20 -12.93
N GLU A 26 17.87 2.71 -12.03
CA GLU A 26 18.85 3.54 -11.31
C GLU A 26 19.75 4.32 -12.26
N LEU A 27 20.33 3.63 -13.25
CA LEU A 27 21.20 4.23 -14.27
C LEU A 27 20.43 5.23 -15.12
N ALA A 28 19.25 4.87 -15.61
CA ALA A 28 18.42 5.74 -16.43
C ALA A 28 18.00 7.02 -15.68
N LEU A 29 17.69 6.93 -14.38
CA LEU A 29 17.38 8.10 -13.57
C LEU A 29 18.61 8.96 -13.29
N ALA A 30 19.80 8.36 -13.10
CA ALA A 30 21.05 9.10 -12.99
C ALA A 30 21.41 9.84 -14.29
N GLU A 31 21.20 9.21 -15.43
CA GLU A 31 21.35 9.84 -16.75
C GLU A 31 20.37 11.01 -16.94
N ALA A 32 19.11 10.83 -16.54
CA ALA A 32 18.11 11.91 -16.59
C ALA A 32 18.51 13.10 -15.70
N GLN A 33 19.05 12.84 -14.50
CA GLN A 33 19.57 13.88 -13.60
C GLN A 33 20.73 14.64 -14.25
N LEU A 34 21.69 13.93 -14.83
CA LEU A 34 22.82 14.55 -15.51
C LEU A 34 22.36 15.41 -16.71
N ALA A 35 21.44 14.89 -17.52
CA ALA A 35 20.85 15.63 -18.63
C ALA A 35 20.11 16.89 -18.14
N PHE A 36 19.36 16.79 -17.03
CA PHE A 36 18.67 17.94 -16.43
C PHE A 36 19.64 19.05 -16.00
N GLU A 37 20.74 18.69 -15.35
CA GLU A 37 21.81 19.60 -14.91
C GLU A 37 22.48 20.28 -16.10
N GLN A 38 22.72 19.53 -17.17
CA GLN A 38 23.33 20.02 -18.41
C GLN A 38 22.34 20.74 -19.34
N ARG A 39 21.07 20.88 -18.95
CA ARG A 39 19.98 21.41 -19.80
C ARG A 39 19.81 20.64 -21.12
N GLY A 40 20.08 19.35 -21.11
CA GLY A 40 19.88 18.42 -22.21
C GLY A 40 18.51 17.75 -22.21
N GLU A 41 18.33 16.80 -23.15
CA GLU A 41 17.10 16.02 -23.29
C GLU A 41 17.05 14.86 -22.29
N MET A 42 15.94 14.74 -21.54
CA MET A 42 15.78 13.73 -20.48
C MET A 42 14.78 12.62 -20.85
N ALA A 43 13.93 12.85 -21.85
CA ALA A 43 12.75 12.02 -22.10
C ALA A 43 13.13 10.57 -22.41
N ALA A 44 14.15 10.35 -23.25
CA ALA A 44 14.65 9.01 -23.55
C ALA A 44 15.12 8.23 -22.30
N ALA A 45 15.83 8.90 -21.39
CA ALA A 45 16.31 8.28 -20.15
C ALA A 45 15.14 7.96 -19.20
N LEU A 46 14.22 8.90 -18.99
CA LEU A 46 13.04 8.69 -18.16
C LEU A 46 12.13 7.57 -18.71
N LEU A 47 11.96 7.45 -20.03
CA LEU A 47 11.20 6.36 -20.66
C LEU A 47 11.84 4.98 -20.41
N ARG A 48 13.18 4.90 -20.40
CA ARG A 48 13.88 3.66 -20.01
C ARG A 48 13.61 3.31 -18.55
N ALA A 49 13.64 4.30 -17.65
CA ALA A 49 13.31 4.10 -16.25
C ALA A 49 11.87 3.58 -16.06
N VAL A 50 10.89 4.21 -16.73
CA VAL A 50 9.48 3.76 -16.75
C VAL A 50 9.37 2.29 -17.15
N GLN A 51 10.03 1.91 -18.24
CA GLN A 51 9.94 0.54 -18.75
C GLN A 51 10.57 -0.48 -17.80
N ALA A 52 11.72 -0.17 -17.22
CA ALA A 52 12.39 -1.04 -16.25
C ALA A 52 11.55 -1.22 -14.97
N LEU A 53 10.97 -0.14 -14.44
CA LEU A 53 10.09 -0.18 -13.27
C LEU A 53 8.79 -0.96 -13.55
N ARG A 54 8.21 -0.79 -14.74
CA ARG A 54 7.04 -1.56 -15.19
C ARG A 54 7.34 -3.04 -15.27
N GLN A 55 8.50 -3.42 -15.83
CA GLN A 55 8.93 -4.82 -15.92
C GLN A 55 9.15 -5.44 -14.53
N ALA A 56 9.70 -4.66 -13.59
CA ALA A 56 9.88 -5.11 -12.20
C ALA A 56 8.56 -5.18 -11.40
N GLY A 57 7.48 -4.54 -11.88
CA GLY A 57 6.20 -4.45 -11.18
C GLY A 57 6.18 -3.37 -10.09
N TRP A 58 7.07 -2.39 -10.17
CA TRP A 58 7.21 -1.31 -9.20
C TRP A 58 6.23 -0.18 -9.56
N LEU A 59 4.92 -0.46 -9.45
CA LEU A 59 3.88 0.38 -10.06
C LEU A 59 3.79 1.80 -9.48
N GLY A 60 4.03 1.98 -8.18
CA GLY A 60 4.08 3.31 -7.56
C GLY A 60 5.21 4.16 -8.17
N ALA A 61 6.42 3.61 -8.19
CA ALA A 61 7.58 4.23 -8.84
C ALA A 61 7.36 4.50 -10.34
N GLN A 62 6.74 3.55 -11.05
CA GLN A 62 6.43 3.68 -12.47
C GLN A 62 5.50 4.87 -12.76
N ARG A 63 4.49 5.12 -11.92
CA ARG A 63 3.59 6.28 -12.05
C ARG A 63 4.31 7.60 -11.82
N LEU A 64 5.21 7.66 -10.83
CA LEU A 64 6.01 8.86 -10.60
C LEU A 64 6.99 9.12 -11.76
N ALA A 65 7.61 8.07 -12.30
CA ALA A 65 8.43 8.17 -13.50
C ALA A 65 7.65 8.65 -14.73
N ASP A 66 6.41 8.18 -14.94
CA ASP A 66 5.52 8.68 -16.00
C ASP A 66 5.23 10.18 -15.82
N ALA A 67 4.95 10.63 -14.60
CA ALA A 67 4.73 12.05 -14.31
C ALA A 67 5.97 12.90 -14.61
N LEU A 68 7.16 12.40 -14.29
CA LEU A 68 8.44 13.04 -14.66
C LEU A 68 8.59 13.12 -16.18
N VAL A 69 8.28 12.06 -16.94
CA VAL A 69 8.31 12.11 -18.42
C VAL A 69 7.42 13.24 -18.94
N LEU A 70 6.17 13.32 -18.45
CA LEU A 70 5.19 14.31 -18.89
C LEU A 70 5.55 15.75 -18.52
N VAL A 71 6.20 15.97 -17.38
CA VAL A 71 6.66 17.30 -16.94
C VAL A 71 8.01 17.67 -17.57
N SER A 72 8.81 16.71 -18.05
CA SER A 72 10.16 16.99 -18.56
C SER A 72 10.24 18.11 -19.62
N PRO A 73 9.29 18.26 -20.58
CA PRO A 73 9.33 19.38 -21.54
C PRO A 73 9.08 20.75 -20.89
N LEU A 74 8.36 20.80 -19.77
CA LEU A 74 8.04 22.04 -19.04
C LEU A 74 9.28 22.63 -18.37
N THR A 75 10.30 21.82 -18.11
CA THR A 75 11.55 22.28 -17.48
C THR A 75 12.43 23.12 -18.41
N ALA A 76 12.14 23.08 -19.72
CA ALA A 76 12.80 23.86 -20.76
C ALA A 76 12.01 25.11 -21.18
N ALA A 77 10.76 25.27 -20.70
CA ALA A 77 9.93 26.44 -20.95
C ALA A 77 10.52 27.69 -20.25
N GLU A 78 10.14 28.88 -20.74
CA GLU A 78 10.57 30.11 -20.08
C GLU A 78 9.98 30.20 -18.66
N PRO A 79 10.75 30.70 -17.66
CA PRO A 79 10.27 30.83 -16.27
C PRO A 79 9.01 31.69 -16.11
N SER A 80 8.72 32.57 -17.08
CA SER A 80 7.51 33.38 -17.15
C SER A 80 6.24 32.55 -17.35
N GLU A 81 6.34 31.39 -18.02
CA GLU A 81 5.21 30.50 -18.31
C GLU A 81 4.98 29.48 -17.19
N GLU A 82 6.06 28.95 -16.59
CA GLU A 82 5.99 27.93 -15.53
C GLU A 82 7.10 28.16 -14.48
N PRO A 83 6.93 29.13 -13.56
CA PRO A 83 8.01 29.58 -12.67
C PRO A 83 8.58 28.48 -11.76
N ASP A 84 7.72 27.54 -11.34
CA ASP A 84 8.09 26.52 -10.36
C ASP A 84 8.48 25.16 -10.99
N ALA A 85 8.22 24.96 -12.29
CA ALA A 85 8.30 23.63 -12.90
C ALA A 85 9.69 23.00 -12.82
N ARG A 86 10.74 23.79 -13.05
CA ARG A 86 12.14 23.31 -12.97
C ARG A 86 12.53 22.93 -11.54
N GLN A 87 12.11 23.71 -10.54
CA GLN A 87 12.41 23.44 -9.13
C GLN A 87 11.67 22.20 -8.63
N LEU A 88 10.38 22.10 -8.91
CA LEU A 88 9.55 20.95 -8.54
C LEU A 88 10.07 19.67 -9.20
N PHE A 89 10.43 19.73 -10.48
CA PHE A 89 11.02 18.60 -11.19
C PHE A 89 12.37 18.17 -10.58
N ALA A 90 13.25 19.11 -10.25
CA ALA A 90 14.56 18.81 -9.66
C ALA A 90 14.42 18.11 -8.30
N ALA A 91 13.56 18.64 -7.42
CA ALA A 91 13.30 18.06 -6.10
C ALA A 91 12.68 16.66 -6.23
N ALA A 92 11.67 16.51 -7.09
CA ALA A 92 11.03 15.23 -7.32
C ALA A 92 12.00 14.17 -7.88
N LEU A 93 12.85 14.52 -8.85
CA LEU A 93 13.82 13.61 -9.43
C LEU A 93 14.90 13.20 -8.40
N HIS A 94 15.34 14.14 -7.55
CA HIS A 94 16.30 13.87 -6.49
C HIS A 94 15.76 12.87 -5.46
N ASP A 95 14.61 13.19 -4.85
CA ASP A 95 14.01 12.38 -3.79
C ASP A 95 13.55 11.02 -4.34
N PHE A 96 13.04 10.99 -5.58
CA PHE A 96 12.68 9.72 -6.23
C PHE A 96 13.88 8.81 -6.44
N ARG A 97 15.04 9.36 -6.85
CA ARG A 97 16.27 8.57 -6.99
C ARG A 97 16.74 8.03 -5.66
N ALA A 98 16.67 8.83 -4.60
CA ALA A 98 17.02 8.39 -3.25
C ALA A 98 16.12 7.23 -2.79
N ALA A 99 14.80 7.34 -3.01
CA ALA A 99 13.84 6.29 -2.68
C ALA A 99 14.06 4.99 -3.49
N ILE A 100 14.36 5.09 -4.79
CA ILE A 100 14.72 3.92 -5.60
C ILE A 100 15.97 3.23 -5.03
N GLY A 101 16.97 3.99 -4.60
CA GLY A 101 18.21 3.47 -4.01
C GLY A 101 18.04 2.79 -2.66
N ARG A 102 16.90 2.97 -1.98
CA ARG A 102 16.59 2.28 -0.71
C ARG A 102 15.99 0.88 -0.91
N HIS A 103 15.66 0.49 -2.14
CA HIS A 103 15.16 -0.83 -2.53
C HIS A 103 13.92 -1.29 -1.73
N ASN A 104 13.12 -0.34 -1.24
CA ASN A 104 11.92 -0.60 -0.44
C ASN A 104 10.65 -0.41 -1.28
N LEU A 105 10.05 -1.51 -1.74
CA LEU A 105 8.84 -1.48 -2.58
C LEU A 105 7.65 -0.77 -1.93
N ARG A 106 7.54 -0.84 -0.60
CA ARG A 106 6.42 -0.23 0.13
C ARG A 106 6.59 1.26 0.27
N GLU A 107 7.82 1.72 0.46
CA GLU A 107 8.13 3.14 0.39
C GLU A 107 7.72 3.74 -0.95
N LEU A 108 8.07 3.06 -2.05
CA LEU A 108 7.74 3.50 -3.41
C LEU A 108 6.22 3.56 -3.69
N ALA A 109 5.42 2.86 -2.89
CA ALA A 109 3.96 2.91 -2.96
C ALA A 109 3.37 3.95 -1.98
N CYS A 110 3.90 4.03 -0.76
CA CYS A 110 3.23 4.69 0.36
C CYS A 110 3.88 5.98 0.86
N SER A 111 5.06 6.36 0.35
CA SER A 111 5.77 7.55 0.84
C SER A 111 4.96 8.85 0.66
N PRO A 112 4.66 9.60 1.74
CA PRO A 112 4.02 10.91 1.64
C PRO A 112 4.85 11.93 0.86
N THR A 113 6.18 11.85 0.96
CA THR A 113 7.10 12.69 0.21
C THR A 113 6.98 12.44 -1.29
N LEU A 114 7.05 11.18 -1.72
CA LEU A 114 6.90 10.82 -3.13
C LEU A 114 5.50 11.18 -3.65
N PHE A 115 4.46 11.01 -2.83
CA PHE A 115 3.12 11.43 -3.21
C PHE A 115 3.00 12.95 -3.35
N THR A 116 3.61 13.73 -2.46
CA THR A 116 3.62 15.20 -2.56
C THR A 116 4.27 15.64 -3.88
N HIS A 117 5.38 15.02 -4.27
CA HIS A 117 6.00 15.23 -5.57
C HIS A 117 5.10 14.82 -6.72
N TYR A 118 4.51 13.63 -6.65
CA TYR A 118 3.57 13.14 -7.67
C TYR A 118 2.38 14.09 -7.86
N GLN A 119 1.81 14.59 -6.76
CA GLN A 119 0.71 15.55 -6.77
C GLN A 119 1.13 16.90 -7.36
N ALA A 120 2.31 17.41 -6.99
CA ALA A 120 2.84 18.67 -7.52
C ALA A 120 3.11 18.59 -9.03
N LEU A 121 3.74 17.51 -9.50
CA LEU A 121 3.96 17.25 -10.92
C LEU A 121 2.63 17.11 -11.67
N SER A 122 1.68 16.38 -11.08
CA SER A 122 0.34 16.20 -11.64
C SER A 122 -0.43 17.52 -11.77
N ALA A 123 -0.26 18.45 -10.83
CA ALA A 123 -0.86 19.77 -10.92
C ALA A 123 -0.31 20.58 -12.09
N LEU A 124 0.98 20.45 -12.42
CA LEU A 124 1.57 21.06 -13.63
C LEU A 124 0.97 20.46 -14.90
N ILE A 125 0.81 19.14 -14.96
CA ILE A 125 0.20 18.43 -16.10
C ILE A 125 -1.26 18.89 -16.30
N ALA A 126 -2.02 19.00 -15.20
CA ALA A 126 -3.43 19.37 -15.21
C ALA A 126 -3.70 20.78 -15.77
N ARG A 127 -2.73 21.71 -15.68
CA ARG A 127 -2.83 23.05 -16.29
C ARG A 127 -2.99 22.99 -17.81
N ARG A 128 -2.45 21.95 -18.44
CA ARG A 128 -2.46 21.76 -19.90
C ARG A 128 -3.42 20.66 -20.35
N THR A 129 -3.84 19.78 -19.44
CA THR A 129 -4.80 18.70 -19.68
C THR A 129 -5.91 18.73 -18.63
N PRO A 130 -7.06 19.38 -18.92
CA PRO A 130 -8.19 19.42 -18.00
C PRO A 130 -8.68 18.01 -17.62
N GLY A 131 -9.13 17.84 -16.38
CA GLY A 131 -9.67 16.56 -15.88
C GLY A 131 -8.65 15.63 -15.23
N PHE A 132 -7.40 16.06 -15.07
CA PHE A 132 -6.37 15.28 -14.39
C PHE A 132 -6.36 15.59 -12.88
N THR A 133 -6.98 14.73 -12.07
CA THR A 133 -6.87 14.77 -10.60
C THR A 133 -6.26 13.47 -10.10
N VAL A 134 -5.20 13.59 -9.30
CA VAL A 134 -4.55 12.44 -8.67
C VAL A 134 -4.84 12.41 -7.18
N THR A 135 -5.03 11.20 -6.65
CA THR A 135 -5.25 10.96 -5.23
C THR A 135 -4.16 10.05 -4.67
N TYR A 136 -3.96 10.05 -3.34
CA TYR A 136 -2.91 9.25 -2.70
C TYR A 136 -3.10 7.77 -2.96
N GLU A 137 -4.35 7.33 -2.88
CA GLU A 137 -4.74 5.96 -3.12
C GLU A 137 -4.44 5.49 -4.55
N ASP A 138 -4.42 6.39 -5.54
CA ASP A 138 -3.98 6.12 -6.91
C ASP A 138 -2.55 5.60 -6.96
N LEU A 139 -1.66 6.15 -6.14
CA LEU A 139 -0.28 5.70 -6.03
C LEU A 139 -0.18 4.44 -5.16
N ALA A 140 -0.69 4.51 -3.93
CA ALA A 140 -0.49 3.46 -2.92
C ALA A 140 -1.11 2.14 -3.33
N LEU A 141 -2.35 2.16 -3.81
CA LEU A 141 -3.12 0.96 -4.12
C LEU A 141 -3.13 0.66 -5.63
N ALA A 142 -2.08 1.03 -6.36
CA ALA A 142 -1.98 0.80 -7.80
C ALA A 142 -2.12 -0.70 -8.16
N ALA A 143 -3.08 -1.01 -9.05
CA ALA A 143 -3.43 -2.37 -9.50
C ALA A 143 -3.88 -3.36 -8.41
N ARG A 144 -4.05 -2.90 -7.16
CA ARG A 144 -4.57 -3.74 -6.08
C ARG A 144 -6.10 -3.86 -6.18
N PRO A 145 -6.65 -5.08 -6.13
CA PRO A 145 -8.10 -5.27 -6.06
C PRO A 145 -8.65 -4.71 -4.75
N LEU A 146 -9.92 -4.29 -4.75
CA LEU A 146 -10.63 -3.91 -3.52
C LEU A 146 -11.87 -4.79 -3.35
N PRO A 147 -12.06 -5.45 -2.20
CA PRO A 147 -13.29 -6.16 -1.95
C PRO A 147 -14.47 -5.16 -1.89
N PRO A 148 -15.69 -5.58 -2.26
CA PRO A 148 -16.89 -4.82 -1.99
C PRO A 148 -17.08 -4.71 -0.47
N VAL A 149 -17.31 -3.49 0.02
CA VAL A 149 -17.43 -3.17 1.44
C VAL A 149 -18.85 -2.68 1.71
N SER A 150 -19.52 -3.30 2.66
CA SER A 150 -20.91 -3.01 2.99
C SER A 150 -21.05 -1.95 4.08
N PHE A 151 -22.21 -1.30 4.08
CA PHE A 151 -22.74 -0.65 5.27
C PHE A 151 -23.68 -1.62 6.00
N SER A 152 -23.42 -1.86 7.28
CA SER A 152 -24.30 -2.71 8.10
C SER A 152 -25.74 -2.17 8.16
N GLN A 153 -26.77 -3.03 8.16
CA GLN A 153 -28.15 -2.53 8.29
C GLN A 153 -28.39 -1.93 9.69
N GLN A 154 -28.90 -0.71 9.75
CA GLN A 154 -29.13 0.02 11.00
C GLN A 154 -30.51 0.69 10.99
N PRO A 155 -31.20 0.78 12.15
CA PRO A 155 -32.43 1.56 12.26
C PRO A 155 -32.20 3.04 11.93
N ALA A 156 -33.08 3.64 11.12
CA ALA A 156 -32.93 5.03 10.66
C ALA A 156 -32.83 6.04 11.82
N GLN A 157 -33.57 5.82 12.92
CA GLN A 157 -33.51 6.65 14.12
C GLN A 157 -32.13 6.60 14.78
N ARG A 158 -31.51 5.41 14.85
CA ARG A 158 -30.16 5.23 15.40
C ARG A 158 -29.13 5.97 14.55
N LEU A 159 -29.21 5.82 13.22
CA LEU A 159 -28.32 6.53 12.30
C LEU A 159 -28.48 8.05 12.39
N ALA A 160 -29.71 8.56 12.47
CA ALA A 160 -29.97 9.99 12.64
C ALA A 160 -29.36 10.54 13.94
N HIS A 161 -29.49 9.78 15.04
CA HIS A 161 -28.89 10.15 16.32
C HIS A 161 -27.35 10.15 16.28
N LEU A 162 -26.75 9.09 15.75
CA LEU A 162 -25.29 8.98 15.61
C LEU A 162 -24.73 10.06 14.71
N ARG A 163 -25.40 10.36 13.59
CA ARG A 163 -24.99 11.42 12.68
C ARG A 163 -25.04 12.80 13.35
N ALA A 164 -26.09 13.10 14.12
CA ALA A 164 -26.15 14.36 14.87
C ALA A 164 -25.02 14.50 15.91
N ARG A 165 -24.69 13.40 16.61
CA ARG A 165 -23.53 13.35 17.52
C ARG A 165 -22.21 13.58 16.77
N TYR A 166 -22.02 12.88 15.66
CA TYR A 166 -20.84 12.97 14.81
C TYR A 166 -20.65 14.39 14.25
N GLU A 167 -21.69 14.99 13.68
CA GLU A 167 -21.64 16.36 13.10
C GLU A 167 -21.30 17.42 14.17
N ARG A 168 -21.81 17.26 15.39
CA ARG A 168 -21.49 18.14 16.53
C ARG A 168 -20.02 18.05 16.91
N ALA A 169 -19.44 16.85 16.92
CA ALA A 169 -18.04 16.61 17.23
C ALA A 169 -17.09 16.97 16.06
N LEU A 170 -17.57 16.90 14.82
CA LEU A 170 -16.76 17.21 13.65
C LEU A 170 -16.37 18.69 13.57
N LEU A 171 -17.25 19.59 14.00
CA LEU A 171 -17.05 21.03 13.86
C LEU A 171 -15.79 21.55 14.60
N PRO A 172 -15.53 21.21 15.87
CA PRO A 172 -14.25 21.52 16.53
C PRO A 172 -13.02 21.02 15.77
N VAL A 173 -13.06 19.78 15.24
CA VAL A 173 -11.94 19.18 14.51
C VAL A 173 -11.66 19.91 13.20
N LEU A 174 -12.71 20.34 12.48
CA LEU A 174 -12.54 21.13 11.26
C LEU A 174 -12.06 22.55 11.52
N ARG A 175 -12.36 23.12 12.70
CA ARG A 175 -11.95 24.47 13.12
C ARG A 175 -10.57 24.52 13.77
N ALA A 176 -9.97 23.38 14.11
CA ALA A 176 -8.60 23.33 14.60
C ALA A 176 -7.66 23.81 13.48
N HIS A 177 -7.16 25.04 13.59
CA HIS A 177 -6.35 25.70 12.57
C HIS A 177 -5.00 25.00 12.39
N SER A 178 -4.51 24.94 11.16
CA SER A 178 -3.20 24.38 10.79
C SER A 178 -2.07 25.42 10.71
N SER A 179 -2.22 26.60 11.32
CA SER A 179 -1.29 27.73 11.18
C SER A 179 -0.75 28.24 12.52
N ASP A 180 0.56 28.09 12.75
CA ASP A 180 1.56 28.87 13.52
C ASP A 180 1.21 29.64 14.82
N GLY A 181 -0.02 29.61 15.31
CA GLY A 181 -0.42 30.14 16.60
C GLY A 181 -0.58 28.99 17.58
N ALA A 182 0.05 29.08 18.75
CA ALA A 182 -0.17 28.13 19.84
C ALA A 182 -1.67 28.11 20.18
N ALA A 183 -2.37 27.05 19.77
CA ALA A 183 -3.74 26.82 20.16
C ALA A 183 -3.80 26.81 21.69
N SER A 184 -4.72 27.59 22.27
CA SER A 184 -4.94 27.58 23.72
C SER A 184 -5.13 26.13 24.20
N ALA A 185 -4.61 25.79 25.39
CA ALA A 185 -4.76 24.47 25.99
C ALA A 185 -6.23 24.01 26.03
N ALA A 186 -7.17 24.95 26.20
CA ALA A 186 -8.60 24.68 26.15
C ALA A 186 -9.09 24.24 24.75
N ALA A 187 -8.57 24.85 23.68
CA ALA A 187 -8.92 24.48 22.30
C ALA A 187 -8.35 23.11 21.91
N ALA A 188 -7.13 22.79 22.36
CA ALA A 188 -6.53 21.48 22.18
C ALA A 188 -7.30 20.38 22.93
N ALA A 189 -7.71 20.65 24.18
CA ALA A 189 -8.53 19.71 24.97
C ALA A 189 -9.91 19.48 24.33
N LEU A 190 -10.56 20.55 23.84
CA LEU A 190 -11.83 20.45 23.12
C LEU A 190 -11.70 19.61 21.85
N THR A 191 -10.64 19.83 21.07
CA THR A 191 -10.39 19.06 19.83
C THR A 191 -10.16 17.58 20.13
N ARG A 192 -9.41 17.27 21.20
CA ARG A 192 -9.18 15.88 21.63
C ARG A 192 -10.47 15.18 22.05
N ALA A 193 -11.29 15.85 22.89
CA ALA A 193 -12.59 15.31 23.30
C ALA A 193 -13.54 15.12 22.11
N ALA A 194 -13.48 16.02 21.11
CA ALA A 194 -14.23 15.87 19.88
C ALA A 194 -13.77 14.66 19.07
N LEU A 195 -12.46 14.42 18.94
CA LEU A 195 -11.92 13.21 18.30
C LEU A 195 -12.34 11.93 19.05
N ASP A 196 -12.34 11.94 20.38
CA ASP A 196 -12.86 10.82 21.20
C ASP A 196 -14.31 10.50 20.86
N GLU A 197 -15.16 11.52 20.72
CA GLU A 197 -16.57 11.34 20.36
C GLU A 197 -16.74 10.84 18.91
N LEU A 198 -15.90 11.29 17.97
CA LEU A 198 -15.92 10.79 16.59
C LEU A 198 -15.56 9.30 16.55
N ASP A 199 -14.50 8.88 17.25
CA ASP A 199 -14.09 7.48 17.34
C ASP A 199 -15.17 6.60 17.97
N ALA A 200 -15.79 7.09 19.05
CA ALA A 200 -16.90 6.40 19.70
C ALA A 200 -18.06 6.18 18.72
N CYS A 201 -18.44 7.20 17.94
CA CYS A 201 -19.47 7.06 16.92
C CYS A 201 -19.11 6.02 15.85
N LEU A 202 -17.86 6.01 15.35
CA LEU A 202 -17.41 5.04 14.35
C LEU A 202 -17.40 3.61 14.93
N ALA A 203 -16.95 3.44 16.17
CA ALA A 203 -16.96 2.14 16.86
C ALA A 203 -18.39 1.64 17.12
N GLU A 204 -19.33 2.52 17.46
CA GLU A 204 -20.74 2.15 17.65
C GLU A 204 -21.42 1.67 16.35
N LEU A 205 -20.95 2.15 15.19
CA LEU A 205 -21.45 1.74 13.86
C LEU A 205 -20.84 0.43 13.36
N ALA A 206 -19.62 0.13 13.82
CA ALA A 206 -18.86 -1.02 13.37
C ALA A 206 -19.52 -2.35 13.78
N THR A 207 -19.43 -3.31 12.89
CA THR A 207 -19.88 -4.70 13.09
C THR A 207 -18.70 -5.66 13.00
N PRO A 208 -18.86 -6.93 13.45
CA PRO A 208 -17.78 -7.90 13.35
C PRO A 208 -17.48 -8.37 11.92
N ASP A 209 -18.29 -7.97 10.93
CA ASP A 209 -18.04 -8.31 9.52
C ASP A 209 -16.66 -7.74 9.07
N PRO A 210 -15.75 -8.57 8.53
CA PRO A 210 -14.48 -8.14 7.98
C PRO A 210 -14.58 -7.06 6.90
N TYR A 211 -15.67 -7.05 6.13
CA TYR A 211 -15.89 -6.11 5.02
C TYR A 211 -16.92 -5.03 5.35
N ASP A 212 -17.08 -4.67 6.62
CA ASP A 212 -17.86 -3.51 7.06
C ASP A 212 -17.05 -2.22 6.97
N PHE A 213 -17.62 -1.20 6.33
CA PHE A 213 -16.96 0.09 6.14
C PHE A 213 -16.63 0.76 7.48
N TRP A 214 -17.52 0.64 8.47
CA TRP A 214 -17.34 1.31 9.76
C TRP A 214 -16.22 0.68 10.59
N ARG A 215 -15.99 -0.63 10.44
CA ARG A 215 -14.82 -1.31 11.00
C ARG A 215 -13.51 -0.76 10.41
N LEU A 216 -13.45 -0.63 9.08
CA LEU A 216 -12.31 -0.03 8.39
C LEU A 216 -12.08 1.44 8.80
N ALA A 217 -13.15 2.24 8.83
CA ALA A 217 -13.07 3.64 9.23
C ALA A 217 -12.62 3.80 10.69
N SER A 218 -13.12 2.96 11.60
CA SER A 218 -12.72 2.97 13.02
C SER A 218 -11.24 2.63 13.19
N ALA A 219 -10.72 1.62 12.48
CA ALA A 219 -9.29 1.28 12.48
C ALA A 219 -8.43 2.43 11.93
N CYS A 220 -8.84 3.03 10.80
CA CYS A 220 -8.15 4.18 10.22
C CYS A 220 -8.13 5.38 11.17
N ALA A 221 -9.23 5.68 11.85
CA ALA A 221 -9.31 6.78 12.81
C ALA A 221 -8.33 6.57 13.98
N ARG A 222 -8.29 5.36 14.55
CA ARG A 222 -7.32 5.00 15.60
C ARG A 222 -5.87 5.10 15.13
N SER A 223 -5.56 4.62 13.92
CA SER A 223 -4.20 4.73 13.34
C SER A 223 -3.77 6.19 13.22
N LEU A 224 -4.63 7.05 12.65
CA LEU A 224 -4.37 8.49 12.54
C LEU A 224 -4.15 9.16 13.90
N ARG A 225 -4.72 8.60 14.97
CA ARG A 225 -4.50 9.08 16.34
C ARG A 225 -3.14 8.74 16.90
N VAL A 226 -2.72 7.50 16.73
CA VAL A 226 -1.44 7.01 17.29
C VAL A 226 -0.27 7.67 16.58
N SER A 227 -0.35 7.82 15.25
CA SER A 227 0.70 8.40 14.41
C SER A 227 0.90 9.93 14.60
N GLY A 228 0.19 10.57 15.54
CA GLY A 228 0.40 11.98 15.87
C GLY A 228 -0.09 12.98 14.82
N HIS A 229 -0.80 12.54 13.79
CA HIS A 229 -1.41 13.36 12.72
C HIS A 229 -2.56 14.28 13.20
N LEU A 230 -2.70 14.50 14.51
CA LEU A 230 -3.98 14.86 15.10
C LEU A 230 -4.33 16.35 15.15
N VAL A 231 -3.36 17.25 14.95
CA VAL A 231 -3.64 18.69 15.07
C VAL A 231 -2.99 19.41 13.91
N GLY A 232 -3.79 19.70 12.88
CA GLY A 232 -3.35 20.46 11.71
C GLY A 232 -3.27 19.64 10.42
N ASP A 233 -3.26 18.32 10.48
CA ASP A 233 -3.18 17.47 9.29
C ASP A 233 -4.46 17.56 8.42
N ALA A 234 -4.27 17.92 7.16
CA ALA A 234 -5.34 18.04 6.18
C ALA A 234 -5.97 16.68 5.84
N ASP A 235 -5.23 15.58 5.98
CA ASP A 235 -5.71 14.24 5.65
C ASP A 235 -6.66 13.70 6.71
N ALA A 236 -6.36 13.89 8.00
CA ALA A 236 -7.25 13.52 9.11
C ALA A 236 -8.58 14.30 9.04
N ARG A 237 -8.53 15.62 8.78
CA ARG A 237 -9.76 16.42 8.58
C ARG A 237 -10.57 15.95 7.38
N ARG A 238 -9.91 15.70 6.25
CA ARG A 238 -10.56 15.20 5.03
C ARG A 238 -11.20 13.83 5.26
N PHE A 239 -10.52 12.93 5.98
CA PHE A 239 -11.04 11.63 6.38
C PHE A 239 -12.32 11.77 7.20
N HIS A 240 -12.30 12.52 8.31
CA HIS A 240 -13.49 12.67 9.16
C HIS A 240 -14.66 13.36 8.44
N ALA A 241 -14.37 14.32 7.55
CA ALA A 241 -15.39 14.94 6.70
C ALA A 241 -16.00 13.94 5.71
N ARG A 242 -15.19 13.06 5.09
CA ARG A 242 -15.68 11.98 4.21
C ARG A 242 -16.54 10.98 4.98
N CYS A 243 -16.17 10.62 6.21
CA CYS A 243 -17.00 9.75 7.05
C CYS A 243 -18.39 10.35 7.33
N ASN A 244 -18.51 11.68 7.44
CA ASN A 244 -19.83 12.32 7.54
C ASN A 244 -20.68 12.15 6.25
N LEU A 245 -20.03 12.21 5.08
CA LEU A 245 -20.72 11.94 3.81
C LEU A 245 -21.17 10.47 3.72
N ALA A 246 -20.34 9.54 4.20
CA ALA A 246 -20.70 8.13 4.27
C ALA A 246 -21.85 7.84 5.22
N LEU A 247 -21.92 8.55 6.35
CA LEU A 247 -23.08 8.50 7.24
C LEU A 247 -24.36 8.94 6.52
N ALA A 248 -24.28 9.95 5.66
CA ALA A 248 -25.40 10.37 4.84
C ALA A 248 -25.77 9.37 3.74
N ASP A 249 -24.78 8.72 3.11
CA ASP A 249 -24.96 7.61 2.16
C ASP A 249 -25.64 6.41 2.84
N HIS A 250 -25.17 6.03 4.03
CA HIS A 250 -25.70 4.95 4.84
C HIS A 250 -27.13 5.25 5.29
N ALA A 251 -27.41 6.48 5.76
CA ALA A 251 -28.76 6.92 6.13
C ALA A 251 -29.73 6.94 4.93
N ARG A 252 -29.22 7.09 3.70
CA ARG A 252 -30.00 6.94 2.46
C ARG A 252 -30.29 5.49 2.08
N GLY A 253 -29.77 4.52 2.84
CA GLY A 253 -29.99 3.09 2.60
C GLY A 253 -29.11 2.50 1.51
N LEU A 254 -27.97 3.14 1.19
CA LEU A 254 -26.99 2.53 0.28
C LEU A 254 -26.39 1.28 0.96
N PRO A 255 -26.33 0.13 0.26
CA PRO A 255 -25.83 -1.11 0.86
C PRO A 255 -24.31 -1.22 0.84
N LEU A 256 -23.65 -0.55 -0.12
CA LEU A 256 -22.21 -0.58 -0.32
C LEU A 256 -21.60 0.81 -0.15
N ALA A 257 -20.43 0.86 0.48
CA ALA A 257 -19.63 2.07 0.53
C ALA A 257 -19.04 2.38 -0.85
N PRO A 258 -18.97 3.67 -1.26
CA PRO A 258 -18.33 4.05 -2.51
C PRO A 258 -16.89 3.54 -2.59
N ARG A 259 -16.53 2.90 -3.71
CA ARG A 259 -15.18 2.32 -3.90
C ARG A 259 -14.06 3.32 -3.67
N SER A 260 -14.20 4.54 -4.17
CA SER A 260 -13.21 5.61 -3.99
C SER A 260 -12.99 5.94 -2.51
N MET A 261 -14.06 5.89 -1.71
CA MET A 261 -13.99 6.12 -0.28
C MET A 261 -13.27 5.00 0.46
N VAL A 262 -13.66 3.74 0.20
CA VAL A 262 -13.00 2.55 0.77
C VAL A 262 -11.51 2.60 0.48
N ARG A 263 -11.17 2.86 -0.78
CA ARG A 263 -9.80 2.90 -1.28
C ARG A 263 -8.99 4.02 -0.62
N ALA A 264 -9.56 5.21 -0.45
CA ALA A 264 -8.92 6.30 0.28
C ALA A 264 -8.66 5.94 1.76
N THR A 265 -9.69 5.44 2.48
CA THR A 265 -9.56 5.06 3.89
C THR A 265 -8.53 3.93 4.08
N LEU A 266 -8.57 2.92 3.22
CA LEU A 266 -7.64 1.80 3.26
C LEU A 266 -6.20 2.25 3.01
N SER A 267 -5.97 3.16 2.05
CA SER A 267 -4.63 3.68 1.77
C SER A 267 -4.05 4.46 2.95
N LEU A 268 -4.88 5.24 3.66
CA LEU A 268 -4.46 5.99 4.85
C LEU A 268 -4.09 5.05 6.00
N LEU A 269 -4.90 4.00 6.23
CA LEU A 269 -4.58 2.98 7.22
C LEU A 269 -3.26 2.27 6.87
N TRP A 270 -3.12 1.80 5.64
CA TRP A 270 -1.97 1.00 5.23
C TRP A 270 -0.66 1.80 5.24
N ARG A 271 -0.69 3.09 4.91
CA ARG A 271 0.49 3.96 4.84
C ARG A 271 1.42 3.81 6.03
N ASP A 272 0.89 3.93 7.23
CA ASP A 272 1.69 3.96 8.46
C ASP A 272 2.31 2.57 8.70
N TYR A 273 1.52 1.51 8.56
CA TYR A 273 1.99 0.13 8.70
C TYR A 273 2.96 -0.32 7.60
N ALA A 274 2.84 0.24 6.40
CA ALA A 274 3.71 -0.08 5.28
C ALA A 274 5.11 0.54 5.43
N LEU A 275 5.20 1.71 6.08
CA LEU A 275 6.43 2.47 6.25
C LEU A 275 7.16 2.14 7.56
N PHE A 276 6.41 1.91 8.64
CA PHE A 276 6.96 1.75 9.99
C PHE A 276 6.79 0.34 10.55
N GLY A 277 6.08 -0.53 9.82
CA GLY A 277 5.72 -1.87 10.28
C GLY A 277 4.60 -1.84 11.33
N ALA A 278 4.28 -3.03 11.83
CA ALA A 278 3.27 -3.23 12.87
C ALA A 278 3.92 -3.80 14.14
N ALA A 279 3.49 -3.31 15.30
CA ALA A 279 3.85 -3.86 16.60
C ALA A 279 2.88 -4.99 17.02
N ALA A 280 3.16 -5.68 18.13
CA ALA A 280 2.33 -6.80 18.58
C ALA A 280 0.90 -6.34 18.96
N GLU A 281 0.77 -5.14 19.50
CA GLU A 281 -0.50 -4.48 19.81
C GLU A 281 -1.35 -4.15 18.57
N ASP A 282 -0.74 -4.09 17.38
CA ASP A 282 -1.44 -3.78 16.12
C ASP A 282 -2.05 -5.01 15.44
N ALA A 283 -2.07 -6.18 16.11
CA ALA A 283 -2.56 -7.44 15.55
C ALA A 283 -3.93 -7.32 14.87
N GLU A 284 -4.86 -6.57 15.47
CA GLU A 284 -6.19 -6.36 14.90
C GLU A 284 -6.16 -5.55 13.59
N HIS A 285 -5.32 -4.53 13.50
CA HIS A 285 -5.18 -3.73 12.29
C HIS A 285 -4.47 -4.51 11.19
N VAL A 286 -3.51 -5.37 11.55
CA VAL A 286 -2.85 -6.25 10.59
C VAL A 286 -3.80 -7.32 10.06
N GLU A 287 -4.59 -7.96 10.91
CA GLU A 287 -5.60 -8.91 10.42
C GLU A 287 -6.63 -8.23 9.51
N LEU A 288 -7.03 -7.01 9.84
CA LEU A 288 -7.88 -6.21 8.95
C LEU A 288 -7.19 -5.92 7.61
N LEU A 289 -5.93 -5.46 7.61
CA LEU A 289 -5.18 -5.20 6.37
C LEU A 289 -5.01 -6.48 5.53
N ARG A 290 -4.82 -7.64 6.16
CA ARG A 290 -4.80 -8.94 5.49
C ARG A 290 -6.14 -9.28 4.84
N ASP A 291 -7.26 -8.98 5.50
CA ASP A 291 -8.59 -9.11 4.92
C ASP A 291 -8.76 -8.25 3.67
N TYR A 292 -8.00 -7.15 3.53
CA TYR A 292 -7.96 -6.30 2.32
C TYR A 292 -6.81 -6.64 1.35
N GLY A 293 -6.08 -7.73 1.56
CA GLY A 293 -4.97 -8.16 0.70
C GLY A 293 -3.75 -7.23 0.75
N LEU A 294 -3.48 -6.63 1.91
CA LEU A 294 -2.33 -5.74 2.10
C LEU A 294 -1.32 -6.37 3.06
N THR A 295 -0.08 -6.47 2.58
CA THR A 295 1.06 -6.93 3.38
C THR A 295 1.64 -5.80 4.22
N VAL A 296 2.01 -6.14 5.45
CA VAL A 296 2.74 -5.28 6.37
C VAL A 296 3.99 -6.03 6.87
N ASP A 297 5.04 -5.29 7.23
CA ASP A 297 6.18 -5.89 7.91
C ASP A 297 5.79 -6.08 9.36
N TRP A 298 5.66 -7.35 9.72
CA TRP A 298 5.48 -7.74 11.09
C TRP A 298 6.84 -7.73 11.76
N HIS A 299 7.25 -6.58 12.27
CA HIS A 299 8.39 -6.50 13.16
C HIS A 299 7.91 -7.03 14.52
N VAL A 300 8.20 -8.29 14.84
CA VAL A 300 8.14 -8.75 16.24
C VAL A 300 9.19 -7.95 16.99
N ALA A 301 8.80 -6.79 17.53
CA ALA A 301 9.63 -5.84 18.26
C ALA A 301 10.98 -5.53 17.57
N ALA A 302 11.07 -4.33 16.99
CA ALA A 302 12.29 -3.56 17.09
C ALA A 302 12.64 -3.37 18.58
N THR A 303 13.24 -4.36 19.21
CA THR A 303 14.21 -4.05 20.25
C THR A 303 15.40 -3.44 19.52
N GLN A 304 16.00 -2.39 20.09
CA GLN A 304 17.27 -1.84 19.59
C GLN A 304 18.34 -2.93 19.41
N GLU A 305 18.22 -4.07 20.09
CA GLU A 305 19.07 -5.25 19.93
C GLU A 305 18.81 -6.02 18.63
N SER A 306 17.56 -6.21 18.20
CA SER A 306 17.24 -6.80 16.89
C SER A 306 17.66 -5.88 15.76
N GLU A 307 17.51 -4.56 15.94
CA GLU A 307 18.00 -3.54 15.01
C GLU A 307 19.53 -3.51 14.96
N ALA A 308 20.22 -3.60 16.11
CA ALA A 308 21.68 -3.68 16.16
C ALA A 308 22.21 -4.98 15.56
N LEU A 309 21.49 -6.10 15.65
CA LEU A 309 21.84 -7.35 14.97
C LEU A 309 21.57 -7.27 13.46
N TRP A 310 20.55 -6.53 13.03
CA TRP A 310 20.26 -6.24 11.61
C TRP A 310 21.32 -5.30 10.99
N GLU A 311 21.69 -4.23 11.68
CA GLU A 311 22.75 -3.31 11.27
C GLU A 311 24.13 -3.97 11.37
N ALA A 312 24.42 -4.75 12.42
CA ALA A 312 25.65 -5.51 12.54
C ALA A 312 25.77 -6.57 11.44
N GLY A 313 24.68 -7.27 11.07
CA GLY A 313 24.68 -8.21 9.95
C GLY A 313 24.87 -7.52 8.59
N ALA A 314 24.30 -6.33 8.40
CA ALA A 314 24.49 -5.52 7.19
C ALA A 314 25.91 -4.91 7.11
N ALA A 315 26.46 -4.44 8.23
CA ALA A 315 27.80 -3.88 8.36
C ALA A 315 28.89 -4.96 8.34
N GLU A 316 28.64 -6.16 8.86
CA GLU A 316 29.51 -7.34 8.70
C GLU A 316 29.52 -7.80 7.24
N ALA A 317 28.38 -7.82 6.56
CA ALA A 317 28.32 -8.12 5.12
C ALA A 317 29.09 -7.10 4.26
N GLN A 318 29.13 -5.83 4.68
CA GLN A 318 29.89 -4.77 4.01
C GLN A 318 31.37 -4.71 4.46
N GLY A 319 31.68 -5.04 5.71
CA GLY A 319 33.00 -4.94 6.34
C GLY A 319 33.89 -6.17 6.17
N ILE A 320 33.31 -7.38 6.15
CA ILE A 320 34.04 -8.64 5.87
C ILE A 320 34.45 -8.72 4.38
N GLY A 321 33.80 -7.95 3.51
CA GLY A 321 34.16 -7.81 2.10
C GLY A 321 35.47 -7.06 1.83
N ALA A 322 36.01 -6.32 2.80
CA ALA A 322 37.24 -5.54 2.63
C ALA A 322 38.53 -6.32 2.96
N SER A 323 38.44 -7.42 3.71
CA SER A 323 39.62 -8.18 4.19
C SER A 323 39.67 -9.64 3.73
N ALA A 324 38.63 -10.14 3.06
CA ALA A 324 38.63 -11.45 2.40
C ALA A 324 38.38 -11.28 0.89
N GLY A 325 39.46 -11.09 0.12
CA GLY A 325 39.39 -11.16 -1.34
C GLY A 325 38.68 -12.45 -1.80
N LEU A 326 37.74 -12.31 -2.74
CA LEU A 326 37.00 -13.36 -3.47
C LEU A 326 35.71 -13.95 -2.85
N ARG A 327 35.02 -13.26 -1.93
CA ARG A 327 33.57 -13.43 -1.77
C ARG A 327 32.84 -12.14 -2.11
N GLU A 328 32.73 -11.85 -3.41
CA GLU A 328 31.65 -11.01 -3.92
C GLU A 328 30.35 -11.47 -3.25
N ALA A 329 29.60 -10.53 -2.66
CA ALA A 329 28.22 -10.80 -2.28
C ALA A 329 27.50 -11.27 -3.54
N ARG A 330 27.35 -12.59 -3.71
CA ARG A 330 26.82 -13.18 -4.94
C ARG A 330 25.43 -12.59 -5.18
N THR A 331 25.30 -11.76 -6.21
CA THR A 331 24.01 -11.29 -6.70
C THR A 331 23.51 -12.24 -7.77
N ARG A 332 22.19 -12.30 -7.94
CA ARG A 332 21.55 -13.00 -9.05
C ARG A 332 20.75 -12.01 -9.87
N GLU A 333 20.84 -12.13 -11.19
CA GLU A 333 20.02 -11.37 -12.13
C GLU A 333 18.74 -12.15 -12.42
N LEU A 334 17.59 -11.50 -12.23
CA LEU A 334 16.25 -11.99 -12.50
C LEU A 334 15.59 -11.03 -13.50
N GLY A 335 16.06 -11.06 -14.74
CA GLY A 335 15.68 -10.06 -15.74
C GLY A 335 16.17 -8.67 -15.37
N VAL A 336 15.25 -7.75 -15.06
CA VAL A 336 15.59 -6.36 -14.68
C VAL A 336 15.96 -6.19 -13.21
N LEU A 337 15.72 -7.22 -12.39
CA LEU A 337 16.02 -7.20 -10.96
C LEU A 337 17.38 -7.84 -10.68
N THR A 338 18.17 -7.20 -9.83
CA THR A 338 19.38 -7.78 -9.24
C THR A 338 19.13 -8.00 -7.76
N VAL A 339 19.21 -9.25 -7.30
CA VAL A 339 18.88 -9.63 -5.92
C VAL A 339 20.08 -10.26 -5.21
N ASN A 340 20.08 -10.22 -3.88
CA ASN A 340 21.05 -10.97 -3.08
C ASN A 340 20.78 -12.48 -3.21
N ALA A 341 21.80 -13.29 -3.50
CA ALA A 341 21.61 -14.72 -3.71
C ALA A 341 21.08 -15.45 -2.46
N HIS A 342 21.48 -15.07 -1.24
CA HIS A 342 20.97 -15.73 -0.03
C HIS A 342 19.50 -15.38 0.21
N ALA A 343 19.13 -14.11 0.08
CA ALA A 343 17.72 -13.69 0.19
C ALA A 343 16.84 -14.36 -0.88
N TYR A 344 17.40 -14.62 -2.06
CA TYR A 344 16.73 -15.36 -3.12
C TYR A 344 16.51 -16.83 -2.78
N GLU A 345 17.49 -17.54 -2.19
CA GLU A 345 17.29 -18.94 -1.77
C GLU A 345 16.26 -19.04 -0.63
N ASP A 346 16.33 -18.15 0.37
CA ASP A 346 15.33 -18.09 1.46
C ASP A 346 13.92 -17.85 0.91
N PHE A 347 13.82 -16.99 -0.10
CA PHE A 347 12.58 -16.74 -0.83
C PHE A 347 12.08 -18.00 -1.55
N LEU A 348 12.92 -18.72 -2.29
CA LEU A 348 12.51 -19.94 -3.00
C LEU A 348 11.96 -20.99 -2.02
N GLN A 349 12.62 -21.18 -0.88
CA GLN A 349 12.16 -22.13 0.14
C GLN A 349 10.77 -21.73 0.71
N THR A 350 10.56 -20.42 0.92
CA THR A 350 9.25 -19.88 1.34
C THR A 350 8.19 -20.06 0.25
N ALA A 351 8.56 -19.81 -1.00
CA ALA A 351 7.67 -19.88 -2.15
C ALA A 351 7.21 -21.30 -2.45
N ASP A 352 8.10 -22.28 -2.39
CA ASP A 352 7.79 -23.69 -2.60
C ASP A 352 6.76 -24.19 -1.57
N GLY A 353 6.97 -23.87 -0.29
CA GLY A 353 6.02 -24.22 0.77
C GLY A 353 4.65 -23.54 0.59
N ALA A 354 4.64 -22.26 0.23
CA ALA A 354 3.39 -21.52 0.01
C ALA A 354 2.60 -22.04 -1.20
N ILE A 355 3.26 -22.34 -2.32
CA ILE A 355 2.61 -22.86 -3.53
C ILE A 355 2.07 -24.27 -3.32
N ALA A 356 2.80 -25.14 -2.62
CA ALA A 356 2.30 -26.47 -2.29
C ALA A 356 0.98 -26.38 -1.51
N ALA A 357 0.94 -25.53 -0.47
CA ALA A 357 -0.27 -25.29 0.31
C ALA A 357 -1.41 -24.70 -0.56
N LEU A 358 -1.13 -23.66 -1.34
CA LEU A 358 -2.13 -23.02 -2.21
C LEU A 358 -2.73 -23.99 -3.23
N ALA A 359 -1.91 -24.84 -3.85
CA ALA A 359 -2.37 -25.83 -4.81
C ALA A 359 -3.18 -26.96 -4.17
N GLU A 360 -2.88 -27.32 -2.92
CA GLU A 360 -3.68 -28.26 -2.13
C GLU A 360 -5.06 -27.68 -1.80
N HIS A 361 -5.09 -26.47 -1.25
CA HIS A 361 -6.34 -25.80 -0.90
C HIS A 361 -7.21 -25.48 -2.14
N ALA A 362 -6.62 -25.10 -3.27
CA ALA A 362 -7.35 -24.88 -4.53
C ALA A 362 -8.09 -26.14 -5.00
N ARG A 363 -7.43 -27.31 -4.93
CA ARG A 363 -8.06 -28.61 -5.27
C ARG A 363 -9.17 -28.98 -4.28
N ALA A 364 -8.97 -28.71 -2.99
CA ALA A 364 -10.00 -28.94 -1.97
C ALA A 364 -11.24 -28.05 -2.20
N ALA A 365 -11.03 -26.78 -2.55
CA ALA A 365 -12.07 -25.80 -2.83
C ALA A 365 -12.95 -26.14 -4.05
N GLY A 366 -12.49 -27.01 -4.95
CA GLY A 366 -13.31 -27.59 -6.03
C GLY A 366 -14.45 -28.49 -5.55
N HIS A 367 -14.49 -28.84 -4.26
CA HIS A 367 -15.51 -29.67 -3.63
C HIS A 367 -16.30 -28.86 -2.58
N PRO A 368 -17.38 -28.16 -2.95
CA PRO A 368 -18.07 -27.20 -2.07
C PRO A 368 -18.59 -27.82 -0.77
N GLU A 369 -19.01 -29.09 -0.81
CA GLU A 369 -19.53 -29.81 0.37
C GLU A 369 -18.46 -30.11 1.42
N LYS A 370 -17.17 -29.95 1.08
CA LYS A 370 -16.03 -30.17 1.96
C LYS A 370 -15.23 -28.91 2.24
N ALA A 371 -15.65 -27.75 1.74
CA ALA A 371 -14.89 -26.53 1.85
C ALA A 371 -14.92 -26.00 3.29
N ASP A 372 -13.82 -26.20 4.03
CA ASP A 372 -13.64 -25.67 5.38
C ASP A 372 -13.18 -24.20 5.33
N PRO A 373 -13.90 -23.26 5.97
CA PRO A 373 -13.45 -21.88 6.09
C PRO A 373 -12.05 -21.73 6.72
N SER A 374 -11.66 -22.64 7.62
CA SER A 374 -10.35 -22.60 8.28
C SER A 374 -9.21 -22.88 7.30
N GLU A 375 -9.40 -23.83 6.39
CA GLU A 375 -8.45 -24.13 5.30
C GLU A 375 -8.31 -22.95 4.33
N ALA A 376 -9.43 -22.27 4.03
CA ALA A 376 -9.39 -21.06 3.20
C ALA A 376 -8.61 -19.91 3.86
N LEU A 377 -8.68 -19.75 5.19
CA LEU A 377 -7.83 -18.79 5.90
C LEU A 377 -6.35 -19.17 5.83
N GLN A 378 -6.02 -20.46 6.01
CA GLN A 378 -4.65 -20.95 5.88
C GLN A 378 -4.07 -20.74 4.48
N ALA A 379 -4.89 -20.94 3.43
CA ALA A 379 -4.53 -20.59 2.05
C ALA A 379 -4.26 -19.09 1.90
N GLY A 380 -5.11 -18.25 2.49
CA GLY A 380 -4.91 -16.81 2.56
C GLY A 380 -3.58 -16.41 3.23
N ASP A 381 -3.24 -17.05 4.34
CA ASP A 381 -1.99 -16.80 5.08
C ASP A 381 -0.75 -17.32 4.33
N ALA A 382 -0.87 -18.42 3.57
CA ALA A 382 0.18 -18.88 2.66
C ALA A 382 0.44 -17.87 1.54
N ALA A 383 -0.61 -17.36 0.90
CA ALA A 383 -0.49 -16.31 -0.11
C ALA A 383 0.10 -15.01 0.47
N TYR A 384 -0.32 -14.61 1.67
CA TYR A 384 0.23 -13.45 2.38
C TYR A 384 1.73 -13.57 2.62
N ARG A 385 2.20 -14.72 3.13
CA ARG A 385 3.63 -14.96 3.38
C ARG A 385 4.45 -14.86 2.09
N LEU A 386 3.93 -15.43 1.00
CA LEU A 386 4.55 -15.33 -0.31
C LEU A 386 4.56 -13.88 -0.83
N GLY A 387 3.47 -13.14 -0.66
CA GLY A 387 3.37 -11.72 -1.03
C GLY A 387 4.38 -10.86 -0.27
N ALA A 388 4.47 -11.05 1.04
CA ALA A 388 5.42 -10.35 1.90
C ALA A 388 6.88 -10.67 1.52
N ALA A 389 7.23 -11.95 1.32
CA ALA A 389 8.57 -12.35 0.90
C ALA A 389 8.93 -11.82 -0.50
N SER A 390 7.97 -11.84 -1.44
CA SER A 390 8.14 -11.28 -2.79
C SER A 390 8.35 -9.76 -2.74
N GLY A 391 7.57 -9.07 -1.93
CA GLY A 391 7.68 -7.62 -1.72
C GLY A 391 9.01 -7.22 -1.10
N ALA A 392 9.49 -7.99 -0.11
CA ALA A 392 10.80 -7.79 0.51
C ALA A 392 11.95 -8.03 -0.47
N LEU A 393 11.81 -8.95 -1.42
CA LEU A 393 12.83 -9.20 -2.45
C LEU A 393 12.75 -8.23 -3.64
N GLY A 394 11.67 -7.46 -3.79
CA GLY A 394 11.47 -6.53 -4.92
C GLY A 394 10.71 -7.11 -6.11
N LEU A 395 10.12 -8.31 -5.99
CA LEU A 395 9.32 -8.98 -7.03
C LEU A 395 7.88 -8.43 -7.08
N GLY A 396 7.71 -7.20 -7.58
CA GLY A 396 6.45 -6.46 -7.49
C GLY A 396 5.24 -7.17 -8.11
N HIS A 397 5.39 -7.78 -9.29
CA HIS A 397 4.28 -8.52 -9.93
C HIS A 397 3.86 -9.76 -9.15
N VAL A 398 4.82 -10.49 -8.57
CA VAL A 398 4.54 -11.69 -7.76
C VAL A 398 3.84 -11.27 -6.48
N ALA A 399 4.34 -10.21 -5.81
CA ALA A 399 3.72 -9.65 -4.61
C ALA A 399 2.26 -9.26 -4.87
N LEU A 400 1.98 -8.50 -5.94
CA LEU A 400 0.63 -8.06 -6.28
C LEU A 400 -0.34 -9.24 -6.54
N LEU A 401 0.11 -10.28 -7.25
CA LEU A 401 -0.74 -11.44 -7.52
C LEU A 401 -0.97 -12.28 -6.25
N ALA A 402 0.07 -12.48 -5.43
CA ALA A 402 -0.05 -13.19 -4.16
C ALA A 402 -0.99 -12.46 -3.19
N ASP A 403 -0.88 -11.13 -3.09
CA ASP A 403 -1.74 -10.28 -2.28
C ASP A 403 -3.21 -10.37 -2.73
N ALA A 404 -3.46 -10.30 -4.05
CA ALA A 404 -4.78 -10.49 -4.62
C ALA A 404 -5.33 -11.92 -4.34
N LEU A 405 -4.49 -12.95 -4.45
CA LEU A 405 -4.90 -14.32 -4.15
C LEU A 405 -5.23 -14.53 -2.67
N GLY A 406 -4.46 -13.92 -1.77
CA GLY A 406 -4.71 -13.92 -0.34
C GLY A 406 -6.05 -13.27 0.01
N LEU A 407 -6.36 -12.12 -0.59
CA LEU A 407 -7.66 -11.47 -0.48
C LEU A 407 -8.79 -12.39 -0.98
N ALA A 408 -8.63 -13.03 -2.14
CA ALA A 408 -9.64 -13.91 -2.71
C ALA A 408 -9.96 -15.10 -1.78
N TRP A 409 -8.93 -15.72 -1.19
CA TRP A 409 -9.09 -16.79 -0.20
C TRP A 409 -9.76 -16.32 1.08
N ARG A 410 -9.39 -15.15 1.60
CA ARG A 410 -10.03 -14.58 2.80
C ARG A 410 -11.49 -14.22 2.55
N ARG A 411 -11.84 -13.67 1.39
CA ARG A 411 -13.26 -13.46 1.00
C ARG A 411 -14.04 -14.77 1.02
N ARG A 412 -13.44 -15.85 0.51
CA ARG A 412 -14.07 -17.18 0.53
C ARG A 412 -14.23 -17.75 1.93
N ALA A 413 -13.21 -17.61 2.78
CA ALA A 413 -13.28 -18.03 4.17
C ALA A 413 -14.43 -17.32 4.92
N HIS A 414 -14.46 -15.99 4.84
CA HIS A 414 -15.48 -15.19 5.54
C HIS A 414 -16.90 -15.43 5.01
N ALA A 415 -17.05 -15.71 3.71
CA ALA A 415 -18.32 -16.15 3.14
C ALA A 415 -18.78 -17.53 3.68
N GLY A 416 -17.84 -18.45 3.95
CA GLY A 416 -18.12 -19.78 4.48
C GLY A 416 -18.54 -19.79 5.96
N VAL A 417 -18.07 -18.84 6.77
CA VAL A 417 -18.46 -18.69 8.20
C VAL A 417 -19.78 -17.91 8.36
N SER A 418 -20.23 -17.20 7.31
CA SER A 418 -21.38 -16.30 7.39
C SER A 418 -22.69 -17.05 7.70
N THR A 419 -23.34 -16.64 8.80
CA THR A 419 -24.67 -17.15 9.17
C THR A 419 -25.71 -16.81 8.09
N PRO A 420 -26.86 -17.51 8.02
CA PRO A 420 -27.90 -17.21 7.03
C PRO A 420 -28.36 -15.75 7.03
N ALA A 421 -28.36 -15.08 8.20
CA ALA A 421 -28.67 -13.66 8.34
C ALA A 421 -27.59 -12.75 7.73
N VAL A 422 -26.31 -13.11 7.84
CA VAL A 422 -25.20 -12.38 7.18
C VAL A 422 -25.22 -12.63 5.68
N ARG A 423 -25.53 -13.86 5.24
CA ARG A 423 -25.65 -14.23 3.82
C ARG A 423 -26.75 -13.48 3.07
N SER A 424 -27.87 -13.14 3.72
CA SER A 424 -28.91 -12.30 3.11
C SER A 424 -28.49 -10.86 2.81
N HIS A 425 -27.29 -10.45 3.26
CA HIS A 425 -26.75 -9.11 3.05
C HIS A 425 -25.50 -9.09 2.15
N VAL A 426 -25.04 -10.25 1.69
CA VAL A 426 -23.91 -10.35 0.74
C VAL A 426 -24.38 -9.87 -0.62
N VAL A 427 -23.97 -8.66 -1.00
CA VAL A 427 -24.31 -8.06 -2.30
C VAL A 427 -23.47 -8.67 -3.43
N VAL A 428 -22.25 -9.10 -3.12
CA VAL A 428 -21.30 -9.65 -4.09
C VAL A 428 -20.71 -10.94 -3.53
N GLU A 429 -20.88 -12.04 -4.26
CA GLU A 429 -20.39 -13.35 -3.84
C GLU A 429 -18.86 -13.40 -3.74
N ALA A 430 -18.37 -14.38 -2.98
CA ALA A 430 -16.94 -14.67 -2.93
C ALA A 430 -16.43 -15.21 -4.29
N PRO A 431 -15.12 -15.10 -4.57
CA PRO A 431 -14.54 -15.68 -5.78
C PRO A 431 -14.78 -17.19 -5.87
N ASP A 432 -15.06 -17.67 -7.08
CA ASP A 432 -15.29 -19.08 -7.34
C ASP A 432 -13.98 -19.91 -7.23
N ALA A 433 -14.12 -21.24 -7.17
CA ALA A 433 -12.95 -22.11 -7.04
C ALA A 433 -12.02 -22.03 -8.25
N ARG A 434 -12.59 -21.79 -9.44
CA ARG A 434 -11.86 -21.70 -10.70
C ARG A 434 -10.94 -20.48 -10.74
N ALA A 435 -11.41 -19.31 -10.30
CA ALA A 435 -10.58 -18.11 -10.23
C ALA A 435 -9.41 -18.29 -9.26
N LEU A 436 -9.64 -18.98 -8.13
CA LEU A 436 -8.58 -19.31 -7.15
C LEU A 436 -7.54 -20.27 -7.74
N GLU A 437 -7.98 -21.32 -8.42
CA GLU A 437 -7.09 -22.27 -9.10
C GLU A 437 -6.27 -21.60 -10.21
N GLN A 438 -6.91 -20.76 -11.04
CA GLN A 438 -6.22 -19.99 -12.08
C GLN A 438 -5.21 -19.00 -11.50
N GLY A 439 -5.55 -18.34 -10.40
CA GLY A 439 -4.65 -17.44 -9.67
C GLY A 439 -3.43 -18.19 -9.11
N ALA A 440 -3.65 -19.33 -8.45
CA ALA A 440 -2.59 -20.17 -7.90
C ALA A 440 -1.66 -20.74 -9.00
N GLU A 441 -2.24 -21.21 -10.11
CA GLU A 441 -1.48 -21.72 -11.25
C GLU A 441 -0.66 -20.61 -11.94
N GLY A 442 -1.26 -19.43 -12.12
CA GLY A 442 -0.55 -18.27 -12.64
C GLY A 442 0.63 -17.89 -11.76
N LEU A 443 0.43 -17.84 -10.44
CA LEU A 443 1.50 -17.55 -9.47
C LEU A 443 2.61 -18.60 -9.50
N ARG A 444 2.25 -19.89 -9.56
CA ARG A 444 3.19 -21.00 -9.72
C ARG A 444 4.02 -20.87 -11.00
N ALA A 445 3.40 -20.53 -12.13
CA ALA A 445 4.09 -20.33 -13.39
C ALA A 445 5.09 -19.15 -13.33
N MET A 446 4.73 -18.04 -12.66
CA MET A 446 5.63 -16.91 -12.44
C MET A 446 6.86 -17.35 -11.61
N LEU A 447 6.64 -18.11 -10.54
CA LEU A 447 7.71 -18.59 -9.67
C LEU A 447 8.63 -19.60 -10.36
N HIS A 448 8.11 -20.52 -11.16
CA HIS A 448 8.95 -21.42 -11.96
C HIS A 448 9.83 -20.65 -12.97
N THR A 449 9.30 -19.58 -13.56
CA THR A 449 10.07 -18.70 -14.45
C THR A 449 11.22 -18.02 -13.69
N ILE A 450 10.94 -17.53 -12.48
CA ILE A 450 11.93 -16.90 -11.60
C ILE A 450 12.97 -17.91 -11.10
N ALA A 451 12.57 -19.13 -10.75
CA ALA A 451 13.47 -20.22 -10.36
C ALA A 451 14.42 -20.62 -11.49
N ALA A 452 13.96 -20.52 -12.74
CA ALA A 452 14.78 -20.74 -13.93
C ALA A 452 15.73 -19.56 -14.25
N GLY A 453 15.74 -18.48 -13.45
CA GLY A 453 16.56 -17.29 -13.68
C GLY A 453 16.06 -16.40 -14.80
N VAL A 454 14.82 -16.59 -15.26
CA VAL A 454 14.21 -15.78 -16.31
C VAL A 454 13.53 -14.55 -15.69
N ALA A 455 13.42 -13.47 -16.48
CA ALA A 455 12.75 -12.24 -16.07
C ALA A 455 11.33 -12.51 -15.52
N PRO A 456 10.91 -11.82 -14.45
CA PRO A 456 9.57 -11.95 -13.91
C PRO A 456 8.53 -11.66 -15.00
N PRO A 457 7.65 -12.62 -15.33
CA PRO A 457 6.63 -12.37 -16.34
C PRO A 457 5.59 -11.37 -15.80
N GLY A 458 5.03 -10.54 -16.68
CA GLY A 458 3.95 -9.65 -16.29
C GLY A 458 2.68 -10.44 -15.95
N GLY A 459 2.24 -10.40 -14.69
CA GLY A 459 1.05 -11.12 -14.21
C GLY A 459 -0.30 -10.50 -14.63
N SER A 460 -0.30 -9.54 -15.55
CA SER A 460 -1.43 -8.65 -15.84
C SER A 460 -2.77 -9.36 -16.19
N PRO A 461 -2.83 -10.37 -17.07
CA PRO A 461 -4.11 -10.98 -17.43
C PRO A 461 -4.71 -11.82 -16.29
N VAL A 462 -3.87 -12.56 -15.56
CA VAL A 462 -4.30 -13.37 -14.40
C VAL A 462 -4.77 -12.47 -13.27
N LEU A 463 -3.98 -11.42 -12.97
CA LEU A 463 -4.35 -10.41 -11.97
C LEU A 463 -5.66 -9.72 -12.35
N ALA A 464 -5.86 -9.33 -13.61
CA ALA A 464 -7.11 -8.70 -14.06
C ALA A 464 -8.32 -9.63 -13.94
N ALA A 465 -8.17 -10.93 -14.24
CA ALA A 465 -9.23 -11.92 -14.06
C ALA A 465 -9.57 -12.09 -12.57
N LEU A 466 -8.56 -12.24 -11.72
CA LEU A 466 -8.73 -12.40 -10.28
C LEU A 466 -9.34 -11.14 -9.62
N THR A 467 -8.90 -9.95 -10.04
CA THR A 467 -9.47 -8.67 -9.59
C THR A 467 -10.95 -8.58 -9.92
N ARG A 468 -11.36 -8.98 -11.14
CA ARG A 468 -12.79 -9.02 -11.49
C ARG A 468 -13.56 -9.99 -10.61
N ALA A 469 -13.04 -11.20 -10.37
CA ALA A 469 -13.67 -12.18 -9.48
C ALA A 469 -13.80 -11.65 -8.03
N ILE A 470 -12.82 -10.90 -7.55
CA ILE A 470 -12.86 -10.25 -6.22
C ILE A 470 -13.89 -9.13 -6.18
N GLU A 471 -13.98 -8.30 -7.20
CA GLU A 471 -14.78 -7.08 -7.17
C GLU A 471 -16.24 -7.30 -7.54
N GLN A 472 -16.50 -8.29 -8.41
CA GLN A 472 -17.80 -8.54 -9.02
C GLN A 472 -18.38 -9.92 -8.62
N GLY A 473 -17.59 -10.78 -7.98
CA GLY A 473 -17.97 -12.14 -7.62
C GLY A 473 -17.71 -13.16 -8.73
N GLY A 474 -18.05 -14.42 -8.47
CA GLY A 474 -17.83 -15.56 -9.40
C GLY A 474 -18.82 -15.65 -10.57
N GLY A 475 -19.62 -14.62 -10.84
CA GLY A 475 -20.66 -14.64 -11.86
C GLY A 475 -20.20 -14.11 -13.23
N ALA A 476 -20.16 -15.01 -14.22
CA ALA A 476 -20.48 -14.67 -15.60
C ALA A 476 -21.86 -15.27 -15.92
#